data_AF-A0A8K0RJL9-F1
#
_entry.id   AF-A0A8K0RJL9-F1
#
_cell.length_a   1.000
_cell.length_b   1.000
_cell.length_c   1.000
_cell.angle_alpha   90.00
_cell.angle_beta   90.00
_cell.angle_gamma   90.00
#
_symmetry.space_group_name_H-M   'P 1'
#
loop_
_entity.id
_entity.type
_entity.pdbx_description
1 polymer ?
#
loop_
_entity_poly.entity_id
_entity_poly.type
_entity_poly.pdbx_seq_one_letter_code
_entity_poly.pdbx_strand_id
1 'polypeptide(L)'
;MESEERPSKMRKLQHDDDEYDILDDGPEDVTTSKASGDSHQSGNENALENEISTVSEVPQESATEEPKLSKNQLKKKRRLEQWEAGREDRKIKRKEKAKERKERRRENWKEQHADENGTVPKMPPARLPRHFAGDGTQVPITVIFDCDFEDLMYDHELKSLGLQITRCYSDNRKAKYRTHLALSSFGGKMKERFDGILAQQYTSWKGFQFFEEDFVAVAEKSKEWMTGPNGGTIAGVLVQPKNENASSDEQAADDAGEEGEIVYLSSESDNVLTHLKPNSTYIIGGLVDKNRHKGICHKRAVNRGIKTAKLPIKEYLEMRDRQVLVTNHVLEILLKWMEFGDWGKAFMEVMPKRKGGKLKENGDDGDEPEQQGQDDKKDVAKEAVEDAEGTVDVPETEVIEVTKGLPLGETEAD
;
A
#
# COMPACT_ATOMS: atom_id res chain seq x y z
N MET A 1 27.99 28.83 33.95
CA MET A 1 28.18 29.64 32.74
C MET A 1 29.01 28.81 31.79
N GLU A 2 28.47 28.48 30.63
CA GLU A 2 29.15 28.28 29.34
C GLU A 2 28.13 27.63 28.41
N SER A 3 27.78 28.35 27.35
CA SER A 3 26.77 27.97 26.37
C SER A 3 27.44 27.53 25.09
N GLU A 4 27.51 26.23 24.84
CA GLU A 4 28.07 25.72 23.58
C GLU A 4 27.11 25.98 22.41
N GLU A 5 27.52 26.90 21.55
CA GLU A 5 26.74 27.42 20.45
C GLU A 5 26.75 26.44 19.25
N ARG A 6 25.59 26.22 18.61
CA ARG A 6 25.50 25.31 17.45
C ARG A 6 26.24 25.91 16.23
N PRO A 7 27.08 25.14 15.53
CA PRO A 7 27.73 25.63 14.31
C PRO A 7 26.70 25.92 13.20
N SER A 8 26.81 27.10 12.61
CA SER A 8 25.90 27.61 11.57
C SER A 8 26.26 27.09 10.17
N LYS A 9 25.30 27.13 9.24
CA LYS A 9 25.50 26.63 7.86
C LYS A 9 26.50 27.50 7.09
N MET A 10 27.59 26.90 6.62
CA MET A 10 28.43 27.53 5.59
C MET A 10 27.61 27.85 4.32
N ARG A 11 27.75 29.07 3.82
CA ARG A 11 27.22 29.48 2.51
C ARG A 11 28.04 28.83 1.39
N LYS A 12 27.41 28.57 0.25
CA LYS A 12 28.13 28.24 -0.99
C LYS A 12 28.91 29.48 -1.45
N LEU A 13 30.21 29.33 -1.70
CA LEU A 13 30.95 30.23 -2.57
C LEU A 13 30.48 30.05 -4.02
N GLN A 14 30.47 31.15 -4.77
CA GLN A 14 30.13 31.18 -6.19
C GLN A 14 31.38 30.88 -7.04
N HIS A 15 31.21 30.75 -8.36
CA HIS A 15 32.33 30.66 -9.30
C HIS A 15 33.20 31.92 -9.21
N ASP A 16 34.51 31.70 -9.23
CA ASP A 16 35.46 32.69 -9.73
C ASP A 16 35.40 32.66 -11.26
N ASP A 17 35.25 33.84 -11.87
CA ASP A 17 35.75 34.19 -13.20
C ASP A 17 35.94 35.72 -13.21
N ASP A 18 36.93 36.19 -13.98
CA ASP A 18 37.24 37.57 -14.41
C ASP A 18 38.24 38.45 -13.61
N GLU A 19 39.43 38.62 -14.20
CA GLU A 19 40.30 39.83 -14.22
C GLU A 19 41.33 39.58 -15.37
N TYR A 20 41.69 40.45 -16.32
CA TYR A 20 41.61 41.91 -16.57
C TYR A 20 41.09 42.14 -18.03
N ASP A 21 40.79 43.34 -18.57
CA ASP A 21 41.39 44.68 -18.35
C ASP A 21 40.46 45.85 -18.78
N ILE A 22 40.89 47.09 -18.54
CA ILE A 22 40.09 48.35 -18.47
C ILE A 22 40.05 49.16 -19.80
N LEU A 23 39.00 50.00 -19.94
CA LEU A 23 38.83 51.30 -20.67
C LEU A 23 37.53 51.30 -21.51
N ASP A 24 36.70 52.34 -21.67
CA ASP A 24 36.45 53.64 -21.01
C ASP A 24 35.22 54.28 -21.74
N ASP A 25 34.56 55.25 -21.09
CA ASP A 25 33.62 56.28 -21.61
C ASP A 25 32.18 55.95 -22.14
N GLY A 26 31.23 56.86 -21.81
CA GLY A 26 30.03 57.19 -22.59
C GLY A 26 28.67 56.48 -22.31
N PRO A 27 27.65 57.17 -21.73
CA PRO A 27 26.28 56.67 -21.59
C PRO A 27 25.20 57.51 -22.34
N GLU A 28 24.31 56.90 -23.15
CA GLU A 28 22.91 57.31 -23.48
C GLU A 28 22.16 56.03 -23.97
N ASP A 29 21.04 55.57 -23.39
CA ASP A 29 19.61 55.97 -23.48
C ASP A 29 18.85 55.53 -24.77
N VAL A 30 17.51 55.47 -24.68
CA VAL A 30 16.48 55.30 -25.75
C VAL A 30 16.08 53.88 -26.18
N THR A 31 15.21 53.29 -25.35
CA THR A 31 13.87 52.72 -25.69
C THR A 31 13.49 52.21 -27.10
N THR A 32 12.73 51.09 -27.12
CA THR A 32 11.67 50.70 -28.10
C THR A 32 12.06 50.43 -29.58
N SER A 33 11.39 49.59 -30.37
CA SER A 33 10.36 48.56 -30.13
C SER A 33 10.12 47.71 -31.40
N LYS A 34 9.56 46.50 -31.23
CA LYS A 34 8.64 45.79 -32.16
C LYS A 34 9.05 45.53 -33.64
N ALA A 35 8.97 44.24 -33.98
CA ALA A 35 8.16 43.68 -35.10
C ALA A 35 8.62 43.96 -36.55
N SER A 36 8.24 43.18 -37.57
CA SER A 36 7.74 41.78 -37.66
C SER A 36 7.77 41.37 -39.14
N GLY A 37 8.15 40.13 -39.44
CA GLY A 37 7.99 39.52 -40.77
C GLY A 37 8.89 40.10 -41.87
N ASP A 38 8.94 39.53 -43.07
CA ASP A 38 8.44 38.21 -43.49
C ASP A 38 9.24 37.70 -44.71
N SER A 39 9.20 36.39 -44.90
CA SER A 39 9.36 35.55 -46.10
C SER A 39 10.23 35.92 -47.36
N HIS A 40 10.66 34.83 -48.00
CA HIS A 40 11.05 34.64 -49.42
C HIS A 40 12.48 34.89 -49.94
N GLN A 41 13.23 33.78 -49.95
CA GLN A 41 13.89 33.16 -51.12
C GLN A 41 13.79 33.86 -52.49
N SER A 42 14.92 33.97 -53.22
CA SER A 42 15.15 33.36 -54.56
C SER A 42 16.43 33.90 -55.26
N GLY A 43 17.19 33.05 -55.97
CA GLY A 43 18.28 33.41 -56.92
C GLY A 43 19.58 33.93 -56.26
N ASN A 44 20.81 33.42 -56.49
CA ASN A 44 21.51 33.08 -57.75
C ASN A 44 21.55 34.29 -58.72
N GLU A 45 22.67 34.72 -59.32
CA GLU A 45 23.70 33.93 -60.04
C GLU A 45 25.13 34.57 -60.07
N ASN A 46 26.16 33.71 -60.15
CA ASN A 46 27.53 33.80 -60.73
C ASN A 46 28.29 35.12 -61.07
N ALA A 47 29.56 35.19 -60.62
CA ALA A 47 30.81 35.34 -61.43
C ALA A 47 32.05 35.19 -60.50
N LEU A 48 32.96 34.21 -60.68
CA LEU A 48 34.29 34.28 -61.36
C LEU A 48 35.22 35.37 -60.75
N GLU A 49 36.45 35.16 -60.23
CA GLU A 49 37.52 34.12 -60.30
C GLU A 49 38.46 34.29 -59.05
N ASN A 50 39.48 33.49 -58.65
CA ASN A 50 40.12 32.25 -59.15
C ASN A 50 40.94 31.48 -58.06
N GLU A 51 41.51 30.32 -58.41
CA GLU A 51 42.80 29.64 -58.01
C GLU A 51 43.45 29.78 -56.59
N ILE A 52 44.12 28.79 -55.96
CA ILE A 52 44.49 27.39 -56.31
C ILE A 52 44.90 26.54 -55.06
N SER A 53 44.74 25.20 -55.12
CA SER A 53 45.36 24.12 -54.28
C SER A 53 45.08 24.09 -52.75
N THR A 54 45.08 22.93 -52.05
CA THR A 54 45.66 21.59 -52.30
C THR A 54 44.68 20.42 -52.03
N VAL A 55 44.97 19.25 -52.63
CA VAL A 55 44.21 17.99 -52.50
C VAL A 55 44.75 17.11 -51.37
N SER A 56 43.88 16.39 -50.66
CA SER A 56 44.20 15.11 -49.99
C SER A 56 42.93 14.27 -49.81
N GLU A 57 42.96 13.04 -50.31
CA GLU A 57 41.83 12.10 -50.42
C GLU A 57 42.29 10.70 -49.97
N VAL A 58 41.69 10.14 -48.91
CA VAL A 58 41.52 8.68 -48.66
C VAL A 58 40.45 8.48 -47.54
N PRO A 59 39.89 7.27 -47.29
CA PRO A 59 38.65 6.77 -47.88
C PRO A 59 37.49 6.59 -46.87
N GLN A 60 36.32 6.18 -47.36
CA GLN A 60 35.19 5.77 -46.52
C GLN A 60 35.40 4.37 -45.92
N GLU A 61 35.21 4.23 -44.59
CA GLU A 61 34.93 2.93 -43.95
C GLU A 61 33.48 2.90 -43.46
N SER A 62 32.78 1.80 -43.78
CA SER A 62 31.40 1.55 -43.36
C SER A 62 31.35 1.00 -41.93
N ALA A 63 31.33 1.88 -40.93
CA ALA A 63 31.03 1.49 -39.56
C ALA A 63 29.53 1.18 -39.39
N THR A 64 29.21 -0.03 -38.95
CA THR A 64 27.88 -0.39 -38.46
C THR A 64 27.56 0.44 -37.21
N GLU A 65 26.71 1.46 -37.34
CA GLU A 65 26.32 2.28 -36.19
C GLU A 65 25.45 1.48 -35.21
N GLU A 66 26.03 1.11 -34.07
CA GLU A 66 25.25 0.77 -32.89
C GLU A 66 24.34 1.96 -32.51
N PRO A 67 23.10 1.72 -32.06
CA PRO A 67 22.17 2.79 -31.71
C PRO A 67 22.70 3.58 -30.51
N LYS A 68 23.33 4.73 -30.79
CA LYS A 68 23.88 5.68 -29.82
C LYS A 68 22.78 6.10 -28.83
N LEU A 69 22.84 5.56 -27.60
CA LEU A 69 21.92 5.92 -26.52
C LEU A 69 21.83 7.45 -26.39
N SER A 70 20.62 7.96 -26.20
CA SER A 70 20.39 9.38 -25.96
C SER A 70 21.19 9.89 -24.76
N LYS A 71 21.65 11.15 -24.80
CA LYS A 71 22.36 11.81 -23.68
C LYS A 71 21.60 11.66 -22.35
N ASN A 72 20.27 11.60 -22.40
CA ASN A 72 19.41 11.35 -21.23
C ASN A 72 19.44 9.88 -20.74
N GLN A 73 19.51 8.90 -21.65
CA GLN A 73 19.67 7.49 -21.30
C GLN A 73 21.06 7.21 -20.70
N LEU A 74 22.15 7.77 -21.26
CA LEU A 74 23.47 7.71 -20.62
C LEU A 74 23.48 8.38 -19.24
N LYS A 75 22.82 9.52 -19.07
CA LYS A 75 22.71 10.20 -17.77
C LYS A 75 21.91 9.38 -16.75
N LYS A 76 20.85 8.67 -17.18
CA LYS A 76 20.10 7.73 -16.34
C LYS A 76 20.97 6.52 -15.97
N LYS A 77 21.68 5.91 -16.94
CA LYS A 77 22.57 4.77 -16.73
C LYS A 77 23.71 5.09 -15.76
N ARG A 78 24.44 6.20 -15.99
CA ARG A 78 25.51 6.65 -15.08
C ARG A 78 25.01 6.95 -13.66
N ARG A 79 23.80 7.51 -13.52
CA ARG A 79 23.18 7.72 -12.20
C ARG A 79 22.83 6.39 -11.52
N LEU A 80 22.37 5.40 -12.28
CA LEU A 80 22.10 4.06 -11.77
C LEU A 80 23.41 3.39 -11.35
N GLU A 81 24.45 3.38 -12.19
CA GLU A 81 25.79 2.84 -11.89
C GLU A 81 26.40 3.48 -10.62
N GLN A 82 26.34 4.80 -10.48
CA GLN A 82 26.78 5.51 -9.27
C GLN A 82 25.93 5.15 -8.04
N TRP A 83 24.63 4.95 -8.22
CA TRP A 83 23.75 4.49 -7.15
C TRP A 83 24.08 3.04 -6.75
N GLU A 84 24.33 2.14 -7.69
CA GLU A 84 24.70 0.75 -7.44
C GLU A 84 26.08 0.60 -6.79
N ALA A 85 27.08 1.37 -7.24
CA ALA A 85 28.39 1.42 -6.61
C ALA A 85 28.29 1.81 -5.11
N GLY A 86 27.45 2.79 -4.79
CA GLY A 86 27.19 3.18 -3.40
C GLY A 86 26.27 2.23 -2.61
N ARG A 87 25.86 1.07 -3.14
CA ARG A 87 24.91 0.15 -2.48
C ARG A 87 25.49 -0.44 -1.20
N GLU A 88 26.75 -0.90 -1.22
CA GLU A 88 27.40 -1.50 -0.04
C GLU A 88 27.74 -0.44 1.02
N ASP A 89 28.24 0.73 0.65
CA ASP A 89 28.48 1.84 1.61
C ASP A 89 27.20 2.27 2.32
N ARG A 90 26.09 2.41 1.58
CA ARG A 90 24.77 2.72 2.18
C ARG A 90 24.31 1.61 3.12
N LYS A 91 24.59 0.35 2.82
CA LYS A 91 24.26 -0.83 3.65
C LYS A 91 25.10 -0.88 4.92
N ILE A 92 26.40 -0.59 4.86
CA ILE A 92 27.29 -0.45 6.03
C ILE A 92 26.81 0.70 6.92
N LYS A 93 26.65 1.91 6.35
CA LYS A 93 26.19 3.11 7.09
C LYS A 93 24.81 2.93 7.73
N ARG A 94 23.88 2.22 7.06
CA ARG A 94 22.59 1.80 7.63
C ARG A 94 22.77 0.85 8.81
N LYS A 95 23.69 -0.12 8.73
CA LYS A 95 23.98 -1.11 9.79
C LYS A 95 24.60 -0.46 11.03
N GLU A 96 25.53 0.47 10.87
CA GLU A 96 26.15 1.22 11.97
C GLU A 96 25.13 2.12 12.69
N LYS A 97 24.40 2.95 11.95
CA LYS A 97 23.35 3.82 12.51
C LYS A 97 22.24 3.02 13.21
N ALA A 98 21.95 1.80 12.74
CA ALA A 98 21.03 0.89 13.41
C ALA A 98 21.60 0.29 14.71
N LYS A 99 22.91 -0.01 14.77
CA LYS A 99 23.61 -0.44 15.99
C LYS A 99 23.60 0.67 17.04
N GLU A 100 24.04 1.87 16.68
CA GLU A 100 24.06 3.07 17.52
C GLU A 100 22.66 3.38 18.10
N ARG A 101 21.61 3.39 17.27
CA ARG A 101 20.23 3.58 17.73
C ARG A 101 19.75 2.49 18.71
N LYS A 102 20.24 1.25 18.58
CA LYS A 102 19.91 0.13 19.47
C LYS A 102 20.67 0.20 20.79
N GLU A 103 21.89 0.71 20.77
CA GLU A 103 22.76 0.95 21.93
C GLU A 103 22.16 2.05 22.81
N ARG A 104 21.95 3.25 22.25
CA ARG A 104 21.29 4.39 22.92
C ARG A 104 19.93 4.01 23.51
N ARG A 105 19.09 3.27 22.77
CA ARG A 105 17.80 2.78 23.31
C ARG A 105 17.99 1.88 24.54
N ARG A 106 19.02 1.04 24.57
CA ARG A 106 19.32 0.14 25.70
C ARG A 106 19.83 0.92 26.91
N GLU A 107 20.64 1.96 26.69
CA GLU A 107 21.16 2.84 27.74
C GLU A 107 20.01 3.61 28.40
N ASN A 108 19.20 4.34 27.62
CA ASN A 108 18.01 5.03 28.12
C ASN A 108 17.06 4.08 28.88
N TRP A 109 16.87 2.84 28.40
CA TRP A 109 16.04 1.84 29.10
C TRP A 109 16.64 1.41 30.46
N LYS A 110 17.96 1.28 30.55
CA LYS A 110 18.64 0.98 31.82
C LYS A 110 18.52 2.14 32.79
N GLU A 111 18.70 3.37 32.34
CA GLU A 111 18.59 4.57 33.20
C GLU A 111 17.16 4.77 33.72
N GLN A 112 16.14 4.49 32.91
CA GLN A 112 14.73 4.70 33.28
C GLN A 112 14.11 3.56 34.11
N HIS A 113 14.73 2.37 34.12
CA HIS A 113 14.17 1.17 34.74
C HIS A 113 15.21 0.35 35.53
N ALA A 114 16.23 1.01 36.10
CA ALA A 114 17.07 0.39 37.12
C ALA A 114 16.43 0.59 38.50
N ASP A 115 16.08 -0.51 39.17
CA ASP A 115 15.66 -0.48 40.57
C ASP A 115 16.87 -0.22 41.48
N GLU A 116 16.65 0.14 42.76
CA GLU A 116 17.72 0.41 43.74
C GLU A 116 18.74 -0.75 43.90
N ASN A 117 18.32 -1.98 43.60
CA ASN A 117 19.18 -3.18 43.62
C ASN A 117 19.96 -3.41 42.31
N GLY A 118 19.92 -2.49 41.35
CA GLY A 118 20.59 -2.60 40.04
C GLY A 118 19.93 -3.58 39.06
N THR A 119 18.78 -4.15 39.42
CA THR A 119 17.97 -5.00 38.53
C THR A 119 17.33 -4.13 37.44
N VAL A 120 17.44 -4.55 36.18
CA VAL A 120 16.79 -3.88 35.04
C VAL A 120 15.86 -4.88 34.36
N PRO A 121 14.55 -4.61 34.25
CA PRO A 121 13.61 -5.44 33.51
C PRO A 121 14.05 -5.63 32.05
N LYS A 122 13.74 -6.79 31.47
CA LYS A 122 14.15 -7.11 30.09
C LYS A 122 13.48 -6.14 29.11
N MET A 123 14.29 -5.32 28.43
CA MET A 123 13.81 -4.34 27.46
C MET A 123 12.84 -4.98 26.43
N PRO A 124 11.61 -4.48 26.28
CA PRO A 124 10.66 -4.98 25.30
C PRO A 124 11.23 -4.84 23.88
N PRO A 125 10.91 -5.76 22.95
CA PRO A 125 11.51 -5.78 21.63
C PRO A 125 11.16 -4.51 20.84
N ALA A 126 12.07 -4.07 19.96
CA ALA A 126 11.92 -2.80 19.24
C ALA A 126 10.77 -2.79 18.20
N ARG A 127 10.33 -3.98 17.81
CA ARG A 127 9.11 -4.27 17.05
C ARG A 127 8.55 -5.57 17.63
N LEU A 128 7.24 -5.77 17.61
CA LEU A 128 6.64 -7.07 17.91
C LEU A 128 7.28 -8.16 17.00
N PRO A 129 7.42 -9.40 17.47
CA PRO A 129 7.93 -10.49 16.65
C PRO A 129 7.18 -10.58 15.31
N ARG A 130 7.89 -10.85 14.21
CA ARG A 130 7.30 -10.88 12.86
C ARG A 130 6.14 -11.89 12.73
N HIS A 131 6.17 -12.93 13.56
CA HIS A 131 5.17 -13.99 13.68
C HIS A 131 4.27 -13.87 14.91
N PHE A 132 4.30 -12.74 15.64
CA PHE A 132 3.25 -12.43 16.60
C PHE A 132 1.96 -12.21 15.81
N ALA A 133 1.12 -13.24 15.73
CA ALA A 133 -0.31 -13.00 15.71
C ALA A 133 -0.66 -12.42 17.08
N GLY A 134 -1.55 -11.42 17.12
CA GLY A 134 -2.00 -10.88 18.40
C GLY A 134 -2.68 -11.94 19.26
N ASP A 135 -2.93 -11.58 20.51
CA ASP A 135 -3.85 -12.24 21.43
C ASP A 135 -5.33 -12.15 20.98
N GLY A 136 -5.60 -11.54 19.83
CA GLY A 136 -6.94 -11.37 19.28
C GLY A 136 -7.72 -12.67 19.14
N THR A 137 -9.01 -12.61 19.44
CA THR A 137 -9.95 -13.73 19.40
C THR A 137 -10.35 -14.05 17.96
N GLN A 138 -10.31 -15.31 17.55
CA GLN A 138 -10.94 -15.73 16.29
C GLN A 138 -12.45 -15.70 16.48
N VAL A 139 -13.19 -15.05 15.58
CA VAL A 139 -14.66 -14.99 15.61
C VAL A 139 -15.26 -15.76 14.41
N PRO A 140 -16.47 -16.32 14.54
CA PRO A 140 -17.15 -17.05 13.46
C PRO A 140 -17.74 -16.06 12.45
N ILE A 141 -16.88 -15.30 11.76
CA ILE A 141 -17.23 -14.45 10.62
C ILE A 141 -16.22 -14.73 9.51
N THR A 142 -16.70 -14.90 8.28
CA THR A 142 -15.85 -15.05 7.09
C THR A 142 -15.91 -13.78 6.25
N VAL A 143 -14.77 -13.33 5.74
CA VAL A 143 -14.70 -12.29 4.71
C VAL A 143 -14.11 -12.88 3.43
N ILE A 144 -14.86 -12.79 2.33
CA ILE A 144 -14.47 -13.32 1.01
C ILE A 144 -14.03 -12.18 0.11
N PHE A 145 -12.91 -12.34 -0.60
CA PHE A 145 -12.51 -11.48 -1.70
C PHE A 145 -12.89 -12.13 -3.05
N ASP A 146 -13.94 -11.62 -3.69
CA ASP A 146 -14.41 -12.05 -5.01
C ASP A 146 -13.49 -11.49 -6.09
N CYS A 147 -12.58 -12.31 -6.63
CA CYS A 147 -11.50 -11.87 -7.52
C CYS A 147 -11.76 -12.11 -9.02
N ASP A 148 -12.99 -12.48 -9.38
CA ASP A 148 -13.45 -12.74 -10.75
C ASP A 148 -13.70 -11.45 -11.57
N PHE A 149 -12.69 -10.58 -11.57
CA PHE A 149 -12.70 -9.27 -12.25
C PHE A 149 -11.37 -8.97 -12.97
N GLU A 150 -10.54 -10.00 -13.22
CA GLU A 150 -9.21 -9.84 -13.80
C GLU A 150 -9.23 -9.09 -15.14
N ASP A 151 -10.16 -9.44 -16.04
CA ASP A 151 -10.34 -8.81 -17.36
C ASP A 151 -10.75 -7.32 -17.31
N LEU A 152 -11.14 -6.81 -16.15
CA LEU A 152 -11.58 -5.42 -15.95
C LEU A 152 -10.49 -4.53 -15.35
N MET A 153 -9.35 -5.11 -14.99
CA MET A 153 -8.22 -4.43 -14.36
C MET A 153 -7.00 -4.41 -15.29
N TYR A 154 -6.30 -3.27 -15.31
CA TYR A 154 -4.96 -3.23 -15.91
C TYR A 154 -3.94 -3.95 -15.01
N ASP A 155 -2.82 -4.42 -15.54
CA ASP A 155 -1.83 -5.17 -14.74
C ASP A 155 -1.29 -4.39 -13.53
N HIS A 156 -1.26 -3.04 -13.59
CA HIS A 156 -0.89 -2.20 -12.45
C HIS A 156 -1.98 -2.11 -11.36
N GLU A 157 -3.24 -2.29 -11.75
CA GLU A 157 -4.39 -2.39 -10.84
C GLU A 157 -4.44 -3.76 -10.18
N LEU A 158 -4.21 -4.83 -10.95
CA LEU A 158 -4.00 -6.18 -10.41
C LEU A 158 -2.78 -6.24 -9.46
N LYS A 159 -1.70 -5.53 -9.80
CA LYS A 159 -0.55 -5.34 -8.90
C LYS A 159 -0.97 -4.65 -7.58
N SER A 160 -1.84 -3.66 -7.67
CA SER A 160 -2.39 -2.95 -6.50
C SER A 160 -3.33 -3.83 -5.67
N LEU A 161 -4.18 -4.65 -6.30
CA LEU A 161 -5.11 -5.56 -5.63
C LEU A 161 -4.38 -6.62 -4.80
N GLY A 162 -3.38 -7.30 -5.36
CA GLY A 162 -2.61 -8.29 -4.59
C GLY A 162 -1.92 -7.68 -3.36
N LEU A 163 -1.45 -6.42 -3.45
CA LEU A 163 -0.89 -5.71 -2.29
C LEU A 163 -1.96 -5.38 -1.24
N GLN A 164 -3.18 -5.01 -1.67
CA GLN A 164 -4.31 -4.81 -0.77
C GLN A 164 -4.68 -6.11 -0.05
N ILE A 165 -4.69 -7.26 -0.74
CA ILE A 165 -4.92 -8.58 -0.13
C ILE A 165 -3.83 -8.95 0.89
N THR A 166 -2.55 -8.70 0.60
CA THR A 166 -1.46 -8.88 1.57
C THR A 166 -1.61 -7.97 2.80
N ARG A 167 -2.12 -6.74 2.62
CA ARG A 167 -2.47 -5.85 3.72
C ARG A 167 -3.65 -6.39 4.53
N CYS A 168 -4.73 -6.83 3.88
CA CYS A 168 -5.88 -7.47 4.53
C CYS A 168 -5.47 -8.59 5.48
N TYR A 169 -4.62 -9.52 5.00
CA TYR A 169 -4.07 -10.58 5.85
C TYR A 169 -3.27 -10.06 7.04
N SER A 170 -2.41 -9.07 6.78
CA SER A 170 -1.55 -8.45 7.81
C SER A 170 -2.35 -7.74 8.89
N ASP A 171 -3.46 -7.10 8.53
CA ASP A 171 -4.28 -6.33 9.46
C ASP A 171 -5.26 -7.23 10.22
N ASN A 172 -5.87 -8.24 9.59
CA ASN A 172 -6.62 -9.29 10.29
C ASN A 172 -5.76 -10.03 11.33
N ARG A 173 -4.49 -10.32 11.03
CA ARG A 173 -3.55 -10.95 11.99
C ARG A 173 -3.25 -10.12 13.24
N LYS A 174 -3.48 -8.81 13.21
CA LYS A 174 -3.26 -7.87 14.32
C LYS A 174 -4.56 -7.46 15.01
N ALA A 175 -5.71 -7.78 14.43
CA ALA A 175 -7.01 -7.35 14.92
C ALA A 175 -7.35 -8.02 16.25
N LYS A 176 -8.07 -7.27 17.11
CA LYS A 176 -8.61 -7.79 18.38
C LYS A 176 -9.62 -8.91 18.15
N TYR A 177 -10.42 -8.81 17.09
CA TYR A 177 -11.33 -9.84 16.63
C TYR A 177 -10.95 -10.20 15.19
N ARG A 178 -10.57 -11.46 14.97
CA ARG A 178 -10.01 -11.98 13.73
C ARG A 178 -11.07 -12.77 12.98
N THR A 179 -11.31 -12.41 11.72
CA THR A 179 -12.21 -13.17 10.85
C THR A 179 -11.47 -14.32 10.20
N HIS A 180 -12.22 -15.28 9.65
CA HIS A 180 -11.70 -16.12 8.57
C HIS A 180 -11.60 -15.27 7.31
N LEU A 181 -10.56 -15.47 6.51
CA LEU A 181 -10.43 -14.85 5.19
C LEU A 181 -10.49 -15.93 4.13
N ALA A 182 -11.16 -15.64 3.02
CA ALA A 182 -11.10 -16.47 1.82
C ALA A 182 -10.95 -15.60 0.57
N LEU A 183 -10.35 -16.16 -0.47
CA LEU A 183 -10.26 -15.56 -1.79
C LEU A 183 -10.86 -16.55 -2.78
N SER A 184 -11.89 -16.13 -3.50
CA SER A 184 -12.59 -16.94 -4.51
C SER A 184 -12.16 -16.54 -5.92
N SER A 185 -12.30 -17.47 -6.87
CA SER A 185 -11.84 -17.30 -8.26
C SER A 185 -10.34 -17.00 -8.35
N PHE A 186 -9.54 -17.69 -7.54
CA PHE A 186 -8.08 -17.56 -7.48
C PHE A 186 -7.41 -18.30 -8.65
N GLY A 187 -7.33 -17.64 -9.80
CA GLY A 187 -6.65 -18.16 -10.99
C GLY A 187 -5.85 -17.08 -11.73
N GLY A 188 -5.59 -17.35 -13.00
CA GLY A 188 -5.06 -16.37 -13.97
C GLY A 188 -3.78 -15.65 -13.53
N LYS A 189 -3.63 -14.42 -14.02
CA LYS A 189 -2.53 -13.51 -13.68
C LYS A 189 -2.46 -13.22 -12.18
N MET A 190 -3.58 -13.26 -11.46
CA MET A 190 -3.58 -13.09 -10.02
C MET A 190 -2.77 -14.19 -9.34
N LYS A 191 -3.07 -15.45 -9.66
CA LYS A 191 -2.36 -16.62 -9.10
C LYS A 191 -0.89 -16.61 -9.52
N GLU A 192 -0.59 -16.39 -10.80
CA GLU A 192 0.79 -16.27 -11.31
C GLU A 192 1.61 -15.23 -10.53
N ARG A 193 1.00 -14.09 -10.18
CA ARG A 193 1.68 -13.05 -9.39
C ARG A 193 1.90 -13.45 -7.93
N PHE A 194 0.97 -14.19 -7.33
CA PHE A 194 1.12 -14.73 -5.97
C PHE A 194 2.18 -15.84 -5.91
N ASP A 195 2.28 -16.65 -6.97
CA ASP A 195 3.30 -17.68 -7.12
C ASP A 195 4.69 -17.06 -7.35
N GLY A 196 4.81 -16.12 -8.30
CA GLY A 196 6.07 -15.47 -8.66
C GLY A 196 6.52 -14.38 -7.69
N ILE A 197 5.99 -13.16 -7.82
CA ILE A 197 6.48 -11.96 -7.11
C ILE A 197 6.34 -12.08 -5.58
N LEU A 198 5.28 -12.74 -5.11
CA LEU A 198 5.06 -12.99 -3.68
C LEU A 198 5.64 -14.34 -3.20
N ALA A 199 6.41 -15.04 -4.05
CA ALA A 199 7.16 -16.25 -3.73
C ALA A 199 6.34 -17.30 -2.96
N GLN A 200 5.11 -17.55 -3.41
CA GLN A 200 4.16 -18.49 -2.81
C GLN A 200 3.89 -18.31 -1.30
N GLN A 201 4.20 -17.14 -0.72
CA GLN A 201 4.08 -16.91 0.72
C GLN A 201 2.67 -17.16 1.28
N TYR A 202 1.65 -17.00 0.44
CA TYR A 202 0.25 -17.22 0.77
C TYR A 202 -0.06 -18.66 1.21
N THR A 203 0.70 -19.65 0.74
CA THR A 203 0.59 -21.06 1.17
C THR A 203 0.85 -21.27 2.67
N SER A 204 1.57 -20.33 3.31
CA SER A 204 1.86 -20.35 4.75
C SER A 204 0.87 -19.55 5.60
N TRP A 205 -0.16 -18.94 4.99
CA TRP A 205 -1.07 -18.03 5.68
C TRP A 205 -2.11 -18.79 6.51
N LYS A 206 -2.16 -18.50 7.82
CA LYS A 206 -3.11 -19.12 8.75
C LYS A 206 -4.41 -18.33 8.79
N GLY A 207 -5.55 -19.01 8.62
CA GLY A 207 -6.87 -18.37 8.61
C GLY A 207 -7.15 -17.57 7.33
N PHE A 208 -6.42 -17.83 6.24
CA PHE A 208 -6.71 -17.31 4.91
C PHE A 208 -6.66 -18.46 3.90
N GLN A 209 -7.80 -18.81 3.32
CA GLN A 209 -7.94 -19.85 2.30
C GLN A 209 -8.07 -19.26 0.89
N PHE A 210 -7.66 -20.04 -0.12
CA PHE A 210 -7.66 -19.64 -1.53
C PHE A 210 -8.37 -20.72 -2.33
N PHE A 211 -9.30 -20.32 -3.20
CA PHE A 211 -10.23 -21.19 -3.91
C PHE A 211 -10.34 -20.79 -5.37
N GLU A 212 -10.30 -21.76 -6.28
CA GLU A 212 -10.55 -21.54 -7.71
C GLU A 212 -12.05 -21.34 -7.99
N GLU A 213 -12.93 -21.84 -7.11
CA GLU A 213 -14.38 -21.75 -7.27
C GLU A 213 -14.92 -20.32 -7.02
N ASP A 214 -16.15 -20.07 -7.48
CA ASP A 214 -16.79 -18.77 -7.35
C ASP A 214 -17.20 -18.43 -5.90
N PHE A 215 -17.46 -17.15 -5.65
CA PHE A 215 -17.74 -16.63 -4.31
C PHE A 215 -18.98 -17.25 -3.64
N VAL A 216 -19.96 -17.78 -4.39
CA VAL A 216 -21.13 -18.46 -3.82
C VAL A 216 -20.74 -19.83 -3.29
N ALA A 217 -20.00 -20.63 -4.09
CA ALA A 217 -19.48 -21.92 -3.64
C ALA A 217 -18.55 -21.78 -2.42
N VAL A 218 -17.71 -20.73 -2.40
CA VAL A 218 -16.84 -20.43 -1.24
C VAL A 218 -17.65 -19.96 -0.02
N ALA A 219 -18.73 -19.21 -0.21
CA ALA A 219 -19.61 -18.80 0.88
C ALA A 219 -20.36 -19.99 1.51
N GLU A 220 -20.79 -20.99 0.73
CA GLU A 220 -21.38 -22.21 1.28
C GLU A 220 -20.37 -23.02 2.10
N LYS A 221 -19.17 -23.28 1.56
CA LYS A 221 -18.07 -23.93 2.31
C LYS A 221 -17.74 -23.19 3.62
N SER A 222 -17.91 -21.87 3.65
CA SER A 222 -17.56 -21.07 4.83
C SER A 222 -18.38 -21.35 6.09
N LYS A 223 -19.61 -21.86 5.93
CA LYS A 223 -20.47 -22.27 7.05
C LYS A 223 -19.83 -23.42 7.83
N GLU A 224 -19.18 -24.36 7.13
CA GLU A 224 -18.54 -25.53 7.74
C GLU A 224 -17.36 -25.13 8.65
N TRP A 225 -16.45 -24.27 8.17
CA TRP A 225 -15.28 -23.90 8.99
C TRP A 225 -15.63 -22.91 10.11
N MET A 226 -16.70 -22.12 9.98
CA MET A 226 -17.20 -21.27 11.06
C MET A 226 -17.88 -22.07 12.19
N THR A 227 -18.52 -23.20 11.88
CA THR A 227 -19.10 -24.12 12.89
C THR A 227 -18.10 -25.17 13.41
N GLY A 228 -16.98 -25.37 12.72
CA GLY A 228 -15.95 -26.35 13.11
C GLY A 228 -15.12 -25.96 14.35
N PRO A 229 -14.24 -26.86 14.85
CA PRO A 229 -13.46 -26.64 16.08
C PRO A 229 -12.52 -25.43 16.06
N ASN A 230 -12.15 -24.94 14.88
CA ASN A 230 -11.32 -23.75 14.67
C ASN A 230 -12.13 -22.51 14.26
N GLY A 231 -13.47 -22.60 14.24
CA GLY A 231 -14.38 -21.55 13.78
C GLY A 231 -14.33 -20.26 14.60
N GLY A 232 -13.82 -20.33 15.83
CA GLY A 232 -13.71 -19.21 16.73
C GLY A 232 -14.85 -19.16 17.74
N THR A 233 -14.92 -18.09 18.50
CA THR A 233 -15.97 -17.87 19.52
C THR A 233 -16.67 -16.54 19.26
N ILE A 234 -17.98 -16.50 19.54
CA ILE A 234 -18.74 -15.25 19.53
C ILE A 234 -18.22 -14.38 20.69
N ALA A 235 -17.72 -13.18 20.38
CA ALA A 235 -16.98 -12.36 21.33
C ALA A 235 -17.16 -10.86 21.05
N GLY A 236 -16.99 -10.04 22.11
CA GLY A 236 -17.12 -8.59 22.01
C GLY A 236 -18.54 -8.18 21.59
N VAL A 237 -18.63 -7.28 20.62
CA VAL A 237 -19.90 -6.71 20.13
C VAL A 237 -20.77 -7.69 19.33
N LEU A 238 -20.26 -8.88 19.05
CA LEU A 238 -21.02 -9.97 18.41
C LEU A 238 -21.85 -10.78 19.42
N VAL A 239 -21.62 -10.61 20.72
CA VAL A 239 -22.43 -11.24 21.77
C VAL A 239 -23.75 -10.47 21.88
N GLN A 240 -24.86 -11.10 21.49
CA GLN A 240 -26.18 -10.52 21.71
C GLN A 240 -26.51 -10.52 23.22
N PRO A 241 -27.21 -9.50 23.73
CA PRO A 241 -27.69 -9.50 25.10
C PRO A 241 -28.74 -10.62 25.27
N LYS A 242 -28.45 -11.61 26.12
CA LYS A 242 -29.43 -12.66 26.45
C LYS A 242 -30.65 -11.99 27.08
N ASN A 243 -31.83 -12.27 26.54
CA ASN A 243 -33.07 -11.75 27.09
C ASN A 243 -33.40 -12.53 28.37
N GLU A 244 -33.12 -11.94 29.53
CA GLU A 244 -33.29 -12.59 30.85
C GLU A 244 -34.76 -12.98 31.16
N ASN A 245 -35.72 -12.39 30.42
CA ASN A 245 -37.15 -12.69 30.52
C ASN A 245 -37.67 -13.68 29.47
N ALA A 246 -36.81 -14.19 28.57
CA ALA A 246 -37.23 -15.21 27.61
C ALA A 246 -37.51 -16.55 28.31
N SER A 247 -38.48 -17.29 27.81
CA SER A 247 -38.82 -18.64 28.31
C SER A 247 -37.73 -19.66 27.98
N SER A 248 -37.75 -20.82 28.64
CA SER A 248 -36.76 -21.89 28.41
C SER A 248 -36.72 -22.37 26.96
N ASP A 249 -37.85 -22.33 26.25
CA ASP A 249 -37.98 -22.75 24.86
C ASP A 249 -37.47 -21.66 23.90
N GLU A 250 -37.67 -20.38 24.24
CA GLU A 250 -37.08 -19.25 23.51
C GLU A 250 -35.56 -19.17 23.71
N GLN A 251 -35.06 -19.46 24.92
CA GLN A 251 -33.63 -19.53 25.19
C GLN A 251 -32.97 -20.75 24.53
N ALA A 252 -33.69 -21.86 24.33
CA ALA A 252 -33.22 -22.97 23.51
C ALA A 252 -33.19 -22.63 22.00
N ALA A 253 -34.08 -21.74 21.54
CA ALA A 253 -34.04 -21.19 20.18
C ALA A 253 -32.93 -20.14 19.99
N ASP A 254 -32.63 -19.32 20.99
CA ASP A 254 -31.49 -18.38 20.99
C ASP A 254 -30.12 -19.10 21.04
N ASP A 255 -30.02 -20.24 21.75
CA ASP A 255 -28.81 -21.08 21.82
C ASP A 255 -28.65 -21.96 20.56
N ALA A 256 -29.73 -22.20 19.81
CA ALA A 256 -29.70 -22.64 18.41
C ALA A 256 -29.32 -21.46 17.49
N GLY A 257 -28.11 -20.93 17.72
CA GLY A 257 -27.71 -19.56 17.38
C GLY A 257 -28.00 -19.11 15.96
N GLU A 258 -28.36 -17.82 15.83
CA GLU A 258 -28.83 -17.18 14.59
C GLU A 258 -28.21 -17.74 13.31
N GLU A 259 -29.08 -18.14 12.38
CA GLU A 259 -28.69 -18.56 11.05
C GLU A 259 -27.93 -17.42 10.35
N GLY A 260 -26.64 -17.66 10.08
CA GLY A 260 -25.73 -16.65 9.54
C GLY A 260 -26.08 -16.27 8.11
N GLU A 261 -25.86 -15.00 7.77
CA GLU A 261 -26.20 -14.45 6.45
C GLU A 261 -24.99 -14.41 5.49
N ILE A 262 -25.27 -14.51 4.19
CA ILE A 262 -24.28 -14.25 3.13
C ILE A 262 -24.61 -12.89 2.51
N VAL A 263 -23.71 -11.91 2.66
CA VAL A 263 -23.93 -10.52 2.24
C VAL A 263 -22.80 -10.01 1.37
N TYR A 264 -23.11 -9.58 0.15
CA TYR A 264 -22.16 -8.90 -0.72
C TYR A 264 -22.14 -7.39 -0.42
N LEU A 265 -20.97 -6.89 -0.02
CA LEU A 265 -20.74 -5.47 0.28
C LEU A 265 -20.53 -4.67 -1.00
N SER A 266 -21.43 -3.72 -1.29
CA SER A 266 -21.34 -2.85 -2.46
C SER A 266 -21.98 -1.49 -2.20
N SER A 267 -21.30 -0.43 -2.62
CA SER A 267 -21.72 0.98 -2.48
C SER A 267 -23.09 1.31 -3.10
N GLU A 268 -23.47 0.56 -4.13
CA GLU A 268 -24.69 0.74 -4.90
C GLU A 268 -25.89 -0.03 -4.32
N SER A 269 -25.73 -0.76 -3.22
CA SER A 269 -26.86 -1.43 -2.55
C SER A 269 -27.82 -0.43 -1.89
N ASP A 270 -29.12 -0.69 -1.97
CA ASP A 270 -30.14 0.07 -1.25
C ASP A 270 -30.12 -0.22 0.26
N ASN A 271 -29.81 -1.46 0.67
CA ASN A 271 -29.74 -1.86 2.08
C ASN A 271 -28.50 -1.27 2.76
N VAL A 272 -28.64 -0.77 3.99
CA VAL A 272 -27.51 -0.35 4.83
C VAL A 272 -27.09 -1.49 5.76
N LEU A 273 -25.79 -1.75 5.88
CA LEU A 273 -25.24 -2.68 6.84
C LEU A 273 -25.17 -2.00 8.21
N THR A 274 -26.10 -2.34 9.11
CA THR A 274 -26.18 -1.71 10.44
C THR A 274 -25.29 -2.39 11.48
N HIS A 275 -25.14 -3.71 11.42
CA HIS A 275 -24.35 -4.52 12.35
C HIS A 275 -23.72 -5.71 11.61
N LEU A 276 -22.65 -6.29 12.16
CA LEU A 276 -22.16 -7.60 11.74
C LEU A 276 -22.74 -8.69 12.64
N LYS A 277 -23.17 -9.79 12.03
CA LYS A 277 -23.73 -10.96 12.71
C LYS A 277 -22.67 -12.07 12.87
N PRO A 278 -22.73 -12.89 13.94
CA PRO A 278 -21.98 -14.14 13.99
C PRO A 278 -22.43 -15.11 12.89
N ASN A 279 -21.65 -16.16 12.67
CA ASN A 279 -21.83 -17.21 11.66
C ASN A 279 -21.99 -16.73 10.20
N SER A 280 -21.69 -15.46 9.94
CA SER A 280 -22.05 -14.76 8.70
C SER A 280 -20.84 -14.50 7.80
N THR A 281 -21.12 -14.36 6.50
CA THR A 281 -20.12 -14.25 5.43
C THR A 281 -20.30 -12.96 4.65
N TYR A 282 -19.29 -12.08 4.72
CA TYR A 282 -19.28 -10.78 4.06
C TYR A 282 -18.35 -10.82 2.84
N ILE A 283 -18.90 -10.64 1.64
CA ILE A 283 -18.14 -10.67 0.38
C ILE A 283 -17.74 -9.24 0.00
N ILE A 284 -16.48 -9.04 -0.35
CA ILE A 284 -15.90 -7.78 -0.84
C ILE A 284 -15.42 -8.01 -2.27
N GLY A 285 -15.77 -7.12 -3.19
CA GLY A 285 -15.23 -7.15 -4.55
C GLY A 285 -13.72 -6.94 -4.56
N GLY A 286 -12.98 -7.92 -5.08
CA GLY A 286 -11.57 -7.84 -5.41
C GLY A 286 -11.37 -7.06 -6.71
N LEU A 287 -11.69 -5.77 -6.70
CA LEU A 287 -11.67 -4.90 -7.87
C LEU A 287 -10.99 -3.56 -7.56
N VAL A 288 -9.96 -3.22 -8.33
CA VAL A 288 -9.26 -1.93 -8.24
C VAL A 288 -9.46 -1.18 -9.56
N ASP A 289 -10.55 -0.43 -9.66
CA ASP A 289 -10.93 0.24 -10.92
C ASP A 289 -11.14 1.77 -10.78
N LYS A 290 -11.06 2.31 -9.56
CA LYS A 290 -11.41 3.71 -9.21
C LYS A 290 -12.91 4.05 -9.43
N ASN A 291 -13.78 3.04 -9.37
CA ASN A 291 -15.19 3.06 -9.73
C ASN A 291 -15.44 3.53 -11.18
N ARG A 292 -14.78 2.88 -12.14
CA ARG A 292 -15.14 2.89 -13.57
C ARG A 292 -16.40 2.06 -13.80
N HIS A 293 -16.45 0.85 -13.24
CA HIS A 293 -17.47 -0.16 -13.48
C HIS A 293 -18.58 -0.08 -12.42
N LYS A 294 -19.27 1.08 -12.40
CA LYS A 294 -20.29 1.42 -11.40
C LYS A 294 -21.32 0.31 -11.19
N GLY A 295 -21.47 -0.10 -9.93
CA GLY A 295 -22.43 -1.13 -9.50
C GLY A 295 -22.18 -2.53 -10.07
N ILE A 296 -20.99 -2.85 -10.60
CA ILE A 296 -20.73 -4.18 -11.16
C ILE A 296 -20.84 -5.28 -10.10
N CYS A 297 -20.26 -5.06 -8.92
CA CYS A 297 -20.36 -5.97 -7.77
C CYS A 297 -21.82 -6.17 -7.32
N HIS A 298 -22.59 -5.08 -7.22
CA HIS A 298 -24.01 -5.14 -6.89
C HIS A 298 -24.81 -5.96 -7.90
N LYS A 299 -24.65 -5.70 -9.20
CA LYS A 299 -25.30 -6.48 -10.28
C LYS A 299 -24.92 -7.95 -10.23
N ARG A 300 -23.64 -8.26 -10.03
CA ARG A 300 -23.12 -9.63 -9.92
C ARG A 300 -23.77 -10.38 -8.74
N ALA A 301 -23.86 -9.75 -7.57
CA ALA A 301 -24.49 -10.32 -6.40
C ALA A 301 -26.01 -10.55 -6.59
N VAL A 302 -26.74 -9.54 -7.08
CA VAL A 302 -28.19 -9.62 -7.35
C VAL A 302 -28.50 -10.71 -8.38
N ASN A 303 -27.71 -10.82 -9.46
CA ASN A 303 -27.86 -11.86 -10.47
C ASN A 303 -27.58 -13.28 -9.94
N ARG A 304 -26.90 -13.41 -8.79
CA ARG A 304 -26.68 -14.68 -8.07
C ARG A 304 -27.67 -14.90 -6.93
N GLY A 305 -28.64 -14.01 -6.73
CA GLY A 305 -29.62 -14.09 -5.63
C GLY A 305 -29.04 -13.78 -4.24
N ILE A 306 -27.84 -13.19 -4.16
CA ILE A 306 -27.15 -12.91 -2.90
C ILE A 306 -27.57 -11.55 -2.36
N LYS A 307 -27.87 -11.50 -1.04
CA LYS A 307 -28.20 -10.26 -0.32
C LYS A 307 -27.06 -9.27 -0.47
N THR A 308 -27.38 -7.99 -0.73
CA THR A 308 -26.37 -6.92 -0.79
C THR A 308 -26.57 -5.93 0.34
N ALA A 309 -25.51 -5.26 0.76
CA ALA A 309 -25.56 -4.10 1.66
C ALA A 309 -24.43 -3.10 1.36
N LYS A 310 -24.65 -1.82 1.66
CA LYS A 310 -23.62 -0.76 1.68
C LYS A 310 -23.20 -0.44 3.12
N LEU A 311 -21.95 -0.04 3.30
CA LEU A 311 -21.49 0.53 4.57
C LEU A 311 -22.21 1.88 4.85
N PRO A 312 -22.51 2.23 6.12
CA PRO A 312 -23.27 3.43 6.51
C PRO A 312 -22.48 4.76 6.39
N ILE A 313 -21.57 4.87 5.41
CA ILE A 313 -20.61 5.98 5.26
C ILE A 313 -21.30 7.36 5.24
N LYS A 314 -22.50 7.45 4.62
CA LYS A 314 -23.28 8.69 4.48
C LYS A 314 -23.81 9.26 5.80
N GLU A 315 -24.06 8.39 6.77
CA GLU A 315 -24.61 8.75 8.07
C GLU A 315 -23.51 9.32 8.97
N TYR A 316 -22.31 8.74 8.93
CA TYR A 316 -21.22 9.08 9.84
C TYR A 316 -20.16 10.04 9.26
N LEU A 317 -20.06 10.24 7.93
CA LEU A 317 -19.02 11.08 7.34
C LEU A 317 -19.54 12.10 6.33
N GLU A 318 -19.13 13.34 6.52
CA GLU A 318 -19.10 14.32 5.44
C GLU A 318 -17.83 14.14 4.61
N MET A 319 -17.98 13.66 3.38
CA MET A 319 -16.90 13.58 2.39
C MET A 319 -17.28 14.35 1.13
N ARG A 320 -16.34 15.18 0.65
CA ARG A 320 -16.43 15.86 -0.65
C ARG A 320 -16.17 14.91 -1.84
N ASP A 321 -15.53 13.78 -1.57
CA ASP A 321 -15.09 12.78 -2.56
C ASP A 321 -16.08 11.59 -2.69
N ARG A 322 -15.84 10.76 -3.72
CA ARG A 322 -16.56 9.50 -3.97
C ARG A 322 -16.52 8.58 -2.74
N GLN A 323 -17.67 8.02 -2.38
CA GLN A 323 -17.86 7.12 -1.23
C GLN A 323 -17.48 5.66 -1.48
N VAL A 324 -16.75 5.38 -2.57
CA VAL A 324 -16.24 4.03 -2.86
C VAL A 324 -14.86 3.86 -2.23
N LEU A 325 -14.74 2.83 -1.40
CA LEU A 325 -13.51 2.50 -0.67
C LEU A 325 -12.71 1.42 -1.41
N VAL A 326 -11.42 1.36 -1.12
CA VAL A 326 -10.54 0.28 -1.60
C VAL A 326 -10.72 -0.97 -0.75
N THR A 327 -10.51 -2.15 -1.35
CA THR A 327 -10.74 -3.48 -0.75
C THR A 327 -10.14 -3.61 0.65
N ASN A 328 -8.92 -3.12 0.87
CA ASN A 328 -8.28 -3.20 2.19
C ASN A 328 -8.94 -2.32 3.26
N HIS A 329 -9.42 -1.11 2.92
CA HIS A 329 -10.11 -0.26 3.89
C HIS A 329 -11.47 -0.84 4.27
N VAL A 330 -12.15 -1.54 3.35
CA VAL A 330 -13.42 -2.21 3.67
C VAL A 330 -13.19 -3.25 4.77
N LEU A 331 -12.24 -4.19 4.61
CA LEU A 331 -11.93 -5.14 5.68
C LEU A 331 -11.47 -4.43 6.97
N GLU A 332 -10.57 -3.46 6.87
CA GLU A 332 -10.03 -2.74 8.04
C GLU A 332 -11.14 -2.05 8.84
N ILE A 333 -12.16 -1.50 8.16
CA ILE A 333 -13.38 -0.95 8.79
C ILE A 333 -14.22 -2.05 9.46
N LEU A 334 -14.40 -3.23 8.84
CA LEU A 334 -15.13 -4.34 9.49
C LEU A 334 -14.41 -4.79 10.78
N LEU A 335 -13.08 -4.94 10.73
CA LEU A 335 -12.25 -5.31 11.87
C LEU A 335 -12.36 -4.25 13.00
N LYS A 336 -12.33 -2.96 12.65
CA LYS A 336 -12.49 -1.86 13.63
C LYS A 336 -13.92 -1.73 14.15
N TRP A 337 -14.93 -2.06 13.35
CA TRP A 337 -16.31 -2.12 13.84
C TRP A 337 -16.48 -3.21 14.90
N MET A 338 -15.92 -4.41 14.69
CA MET A 338 -15.94 -5.45 15.73
C MET A 338 -15.15 -5.06 16.98
N GLU A 339 -14.12 -4.22 16.85
CA GLU A 339 -13.35 -3.71 17.99
C GLU A 339 -14.15 -2.69 18.84
N PHE A 340 -14.98 -1.85 18.21
CA PHE A 340 -15.61 -0.68 18.84
C PHE A 340 -17.15 -0.72 18.98
N GLY A 341 -17.86 -1.51 18.17
CA GLY A 341 -19.32 -1.48 18.05
C GLY A 341 -19.88 -0.22 17.39
N ASP A 342 -19.02 0.60 16.78
CA ASP A 342 -19.32 1.97 16.39
C ASP A 342 -18.74 2.25 14.99
N TRP A 343 -19.62 2.51 14.02
CA TRP A 343 -19.22 2.81 12.64
C TRP A 343 -18.46 4.12 12.52
N GLY A 344 -18.85 5.17 13.26
CA GLY A 344 -18.18 6.47 13.24
C GLY A 344 -16.72 6.34 13.68
N LYS A 345 -16.47 5.67 14.81
CA LYS A 345 -15.11 5.37 15.30
C LYS A 345 -14.32 4.50 14.31
N ALA A 346 -14.94 3.45 13.77
CA ALA A 346 -14.30 2.56 12.80
C ALA A 346 -13.89 3.30 11.51
N PHE A 347 -14.74 4.18 10.98
CA PHE A 347 -14.42 5.00 9.83
C PHE A 347 -13.31 6.03 10.15
N MET A 348 -13.36 6.70 11.30
CA MET A 348 -12.39 7.74 11.67
C MET A 348 -10.97 7.19 11.88
N GLU A 349 -10.85 5.95 12.36
CA GLU A 349 -9.55 5.27 12.54
C GLU A 349 -8.92 4.85 11.19
N VAL A 350 -9.73 4.37 10.24
CA VAL A 350 -9.24 3.85 8.95
C VAL A 350 -9.10 4.92 7.87
N MET A 351 -9.98 5.93 7.87
CA MET A 351 -10.02 6.91 6.79
C MET A 351 -8.86 7.92 6.89
N PRO A 352 -8.03 8.08 5.84
CA PRO A 352 -6.90 9.00 5.90
C PRO A 352 -7.35 10.44 6.19
N LYS A 353 -6.82 11.07 7.25
CA LYS A 353 -7.19 12.43 7.71
C LYS A 353 -7.28 13.48 6.59
N ARG A 354 -6.44 13.37 5.55
CA ARG A 354 -6.47 14.22 4.34
C ARG A 354 -7.77 14.17 3.51
N LYS A 355 -8.62 13.16 3.69
CA LYS A 355 -9.95 13.06 3.06
C LYS A 355 -11.04 13.83 3.81
N GLY A 356 -10.71 14.48 4.93
CA GLY A 356 -11.58 15.46 5.57
C GLY A 356 -12.84 14.88 6.22
N GLY A 357 -12.81 13.60 6.62
CA GLY A 357 -13.89 13.00 7.39
C GLY A 357 -14.07 13.74 8.71
N LYS A 358 -15.09 14.58 8.79
CA LYS A 358 -15.70 14.99 10.05
C LYS A 358 -16.88 14.07 10.32
N LEU A 359 -17.06 13.71 11.59
CA LEU A 359 -18.31 13.11 12.04
C LEU A 359 -19.44 14.12 11.82
N LYS A 360 -20.61 13.64 11.45
CA LYS A 360 -21.82 14.47 11.51
C LYS A 360 -22.27 14.57 12.96
N GLU A 361 -22.55 15.77 13.42
CA GLU A 361 -23.24 16.02 14.67
C GLU A 361 -24.69 15.55 14.53
N ASN A 362 -25.00 14.40 15.09
CA ASN A 362 -26.38 14.09 15.49
C ASN A 362 -26.58 14.82 16.81
N GLY A 363 -27.46 15.82 16.84
CA GLY A 363 -27.64 16.70 18.00
C GLY A 363 -28.12 15.95 19.23
N ASP A 364 -27.31 15.99 20.28
CA ASP A 364 -27.68 15.77 21.67
C ASP A 364 -26.80 16.71 22.53
N ASP A 365 -27.40 17.48 23.44
CA ASP A 365 -26.71 18.52 24.21
C ASP A 365 -25.87 17.91 25.35
N GLY A 366 -24.61 18.36 25.52
CA GLY A 366 -23.80 17.92 26.68
C GLY A 366 -22.33 18.35 26.71
N ASP A 367 -22.08 19.56 27.23
CA ASP A 367 -20.82 20.09 27.77
C ASP A 367 -19.48 19.85 27.02
N GLU A 368 -19.00 20.90 26.35
CA GLU A 368 -17.57 21.11 26.14
C GLU A 368 -16.88 21.53 27.46
N PRO A 369 -15.58 21.21 27.61
CA PRO A 369 -14.65 22.19 28.12
C PRO A 369 -13.57 22.53 27.08
N GLU A 370 -13.42 23.83 26.79
CA GLU A 370 -12.31 24.37 26.00
C GLU A 370 -10.95 23.98 26.59
N GLN A 371 -10.00 23.56 25.75
CA GLN A 371 -8.58 23.74 26.03
C GLN A 371 -7.83 24.27 24.79
N GLN A 372 -7.45 25.55 24.87
CA GLN A 372 -6.43 26.16 24.02
C GLN A 372 -5.05 25.60 24.39
N GLY A 373 -4.20 25.24 23.42
CA GLY A 373 -2.89 24.66 23.77
C GLY A 373 -1.96 24.25 22.63
N GLN A 374 -1.46 25.23 21.87
CA GLN A 374 -0.18 25.23 21.13
C GLN A 374 0.11 24.18 20.03
N ASP A 375 0.41 24.72 18.84
CA ASP A 375 1.25 24.09 17.82
C ASP A 375 2.63 23.70 18.38
N ASP A 376 3.00 22.42 18.32
CA ASP A 376 4.29 22.00 17.73
C ASP A 376 4.43 20.47 17.61
N LYS A 377 4.43 19.97 16.36
CA LYS A 377 5.23 18.82 15.88
C LYS A 377 4.96 18.50 14.41
N LYS A 378 5.79 19.11 13.55
CA LYS A 378 6.17 18.48 12.27
C LYS A 378 7.04 17.24 12.56
N ASP A 379 7.31 16.44 11.52
CA ASP A 379 8.25 15.30 11.50
C ASP A 379 7.79 13.91 11.98
N VAL A 380 6.71 13.36 11.39
CA VAL A 380 6.53 11.89 11.25
C VAL A 380 6.04 11.45 9.85
N ALA A 381 6.10 12.32 8.84
CA ALA A 381 5.45 12.09 7.53
C ALA A 381 6.42 12.03 6.32
N LYS A 382 7.65 11.53 6.51
CA LYS A 382 8.66 11.40 5.42
C LYS A 382 9.35 10.04 5.25
N GLU A 383 9.20 9.07 6.16
CA GLU A 383 9.81 7.74 6.00
C GLU A 383 8.91 6.71 5.26
N ALA A 384 7.68 7.07 4.86
CA ALA A 384 6.70 6.13 4.30
C ALA A 384 6.60 6.11 2.75
N VAL A 385 7.54 6.74 2.03
CA VAL A 385 7.48 6.88 0.56
C VAL A 385 8.76 6.42 -0.16
N GLU A 386 9.87 6.14 0.54
CA GLU A 386 11.13 5.70 -0.10
C GLU A 386 11.31 4.17 -0.20
N ASP A 387 10.52 3.35 0.54
CA ASP A 387 10.65 1.88 0.51
C ASP A 387 9.84 1.18 -0.61
N ALA A 388 9.28 1.96 -1.56
CA ALA A 388 8.51 1.44 -2.70
C ALA A 388 9.21 1.58 -4.08
N GLU A 389 10.38 2.24 -4.15
CA GLU A 389 11.23 2.29 -5.36
C GLU A 389 12.45 1.35 -5.25
N GLY A 390 12.39 0.38 -4.33
CA GLY A 390 13.45 -0.60 -4.06
C GLY A 390 13.40 -1.90 -4.86
N THR A 391 12.44 -2.07 -5.77
CA THR A 391 12.40 -3.22 -6.68
C THR A 391 13.35 -2.99 -7.84
N VAL A 392 14.38 -3.84 -7.93
CA VAL A 392 15.36 -3.86 -9.02
C VAL A 392 14.64 -3.97 -10.37
N ASP A 393 15.01 -3.11 -11.32
CA ASP A 393 14.74 -3.32 -12.76
C ASP A 393 15.47 -4.62 -13.16
N VAL A 394 14.74 -5.75 -13.18
CA VAL A 394 15.24 -6.97 -13.81
C VAL A 394 14.97 -6.82 -15.30
N PRO A 395 16.00 -6.84 -16.17
CA PRO A 395 15.78 -6.74 -17.61
C PRO A 395 14.96 -7.95 -18.07
N GLU A 396 14.03 -7.71 -18.99
CA GLU A 396 13.38 -8.80 -19.73
C GLU A 396 14.42 -9.61 -20.51
N THR A 397 14.09 -10.90 -20.73
CA THR A 397 14.84 -11.89 -21.52
C THR A 397 16.12 -12.46 -20.91
N GLU A 398 15.98 -13.60 -20.23
CA GLU A 398 16.73 -14.81 -20.59
C GLU A 398 15.91 -16.06 -20.21
N VAL A 399 15.64 -16.93 -21.19
CA VAL A 399 14.92 -18.19 -20.96
C VAL A 399 15.95 -19.22 -20.50
N ILE A 400 15.94 -19.54 -19.20
CA ILE A 400 16.75 -20.64 -18.68
C ILE A 400 16.06 -21.96 -19.07
N GLU A 401 16.60 -22.64 -20.07
CA GLU A 401 16.22 -24.02 -20.38
C GLU A 401 16.52 -24.92 -19.18
N VAL A 402 15.47 -25.47 -18.56
CA VAL A 402 15.62 -26.44 -17.48
C VAL A 402 16.07 -27.77 -18.08
N THR A 403 17.36 -28.06 -17.99
CA THR A 403 17.92 -29.35 -18.41
C THR A 403 17.32 -30.51 -17.61
N LYS A 404 17.09 -31.63 -18.30
CA LYS A 404 16.44 -32.83 -17.76
C LYS A 404 17.18 -33.41 -16.54
N GLY A 405 16.40 -34.03 -15.65
CA GLY A 405 16.88 -34.51 -14.36
C GLY A 405 17.79 -35.75 -14.41
N LEU A 406 18.34 -36.08 -13.24
CA LEU A 406 19.03 -37.33 -12.93
C LEU A 406 18.25 -38.10 -11.84
N PRO A 407 18.39 -39.44 -11.78
CA PRO A 407 17.37 -40.30 -11.21
C PRO A 407 17.44 -40.46 -9.69
N LEU A 408 16.32 -40.95 -9.14
CA LEU A 408 16.21 -41.45 -7.78
C LEU A 408 17.22 -42.59 -7.54
N GLY A 409 18.00 -42.48 -6.47
CA GLY A 409 18.84 -43.57 -5.99
C GLY A 409 18.01 -44.62 -5.25
N GLU A 410 18.11 -45.87 -5.68
CA GLU A 410 17.52 -47.01 -5.00
C GLU A 410 18.25 -47.26 -3.67
N THR A 411 17.50 -47.46 -2.59
CA THR A 411 18.04 -47.98 -1.32
C THR A 411 17.72 -49.47 -1.23
N GLU A 412 18.65 -50.31 -1.66
CA GLU A 412 18.67 -51.72 -1.25
C GLU A 412 19.09 -51.86 0.21
N ALA A 413 18.70 -52.98 0.81
CA ALA A 413 18.95 -53.29 2.21
C ALA A 413 20.19 -54.18 2.39
N ASP A 414 20.87 -53.99 3.52
CA ASP A 414 21.48 -55.04 4.36
C ASP A 414 21.65 -54.49 5.80
#